data_AF-A0A1Y3BP41-F1
#
_entry.id   AF-A0A1Y3BP41-F1
#
_cell.length_a   1.000
_cell.length_b   1.000
_cell.length_c   1.000
_cell.angle_alpha   90.00
_cell.angle_beta   90.00
_cell.angle_gamma   90.00
#
_symmetry.space_group_name_H-M   'P 1'
#
loop_
_entity.id
_entity.type
_entity.pdbx_description
1 polymer ?
#
loop_
_entity_poly.entity_id
_entity_poly.type
_entity_poly.pdbx_seq_one_letter_code
_entity_poly.pdbx_strand_id
1 'polypeptide(L)'
;MRTCCITSNKTDMVIHFLKNFPQESIRNELFARIYLQIPSIRLELKLSDDHVRMIQKLPSFMDKITHNLITSFMYVETNGPSVSSQQFLYWSDALLKIASEHPLLFIRQLPMIPAILRSKVNIHYDIFKSLNLLKIFTKLLNILNLLRPWLWNRNVKDVKHLLDLYMDMFISYYQLPRQQDSNHELQSMIVQFLHLIDDWNKHDSELSSHWIQMHRNDFIELSAAYPNELNYFHSIMSGIPLPDETQMVKASQDYRSLEMKLKSPARLSNEIIATTLSDINRLVDKYPLLGENFLVRISCFIF
;
A
#
# COMPACT_ATOMS: atom_id res chain seq x y z
N MET A 1 -23.50 -32.21 32.07
CA MET A 1 -22.80 -31.77 30.85
C MET A 1 -21.48 -31.13 31.24
N ARG A 2 -20.36 -31.84 31.08
CA ARG A 2 -19.00 -31.34 31.35
C ARG A 2 -18.23 -31.34 30.03
N THR A 3 -18.06 -30.18 29.42
CA THR A 3 -17.16 -29.99 28.27
C THR A 3 -16.51 -28.62 28.38
N CYS A 4 -15.33 -28.55 29.02
CA CYS A 4 -14.30 -27.53 28.81
C CYS A 4 -13.18 -27.76 29.83
N CYS A 5 -12.00 -28.22 29.41
CA CYS A 5 -10.73 -28.15 30.16
C CYS A 5 -9.52 -28.75 29.39
N ILE A 6 -9.73 -29.49 28.29
CA ILE A 6 -8.62 -30.23 27.64
C ILE A 6 -7.84 -29.37 26.61
N THR A 7 -8.39 -28.25 26.14
CA THR A 7 -7.77 -27.47 25.05
C THR A 7 -6.62 -26.56 25.50
N SER A 8 -6.64 -25.99 26.70
CA SER A 8 -5.51 -25.16 27.20
C SER A 8 -4.23 -25.99 27.33
N ASN A 9 -4.35 -27.24 27.79
CA ASN A 9 -3.20 -28.09 28.09
C ASN A 9 -2.36 -28.44 26.84
N LYS A 10 -2.99 -28.50 25.65
CA LYS A 10 -2.29 -28.83 24.40
C LYS A 10 -1.54 -27.64 23.81
N THR A 11 -2.12 -26.43 23.81
CA THR A 11 -1.42 -25.23 23.33
C THR A 11 -0.27 -24.87 24.25
N ASP A 12 -0.46 -25.01 25.57
CA ASP A 12 0.57 -24.73 26.56
C ASP A 12 1.74 -25.73 26.45
N MET A 13 1.45 -27.01 26.17
CA MET A 13 2.47 -28.03 25.90
C MET A 13 3.26 -27.74 24.62
N VAL A 14 2.60 -27.31 23.54
CA VAL A 14 3.27 -26.93 22.28
C VAL A 14 4.15 -25.70 22.49
N ILE A 15 3.67 -24.68 23.21
CA ILE A 15 4.46 -23.48 23.52
C ILE A 15 5.68 -23.85 24.38
N HIS A 16 5.50 -24.70 25.39
CA HIS A 16 6.61 -25.19 26.22
C HIS A 16 7.64 -25.98 25.40
N PHE A 17 7.19 -26.84 24.49
CA PHE A 17 8.06 -27.59 23.59
C PHE A 17 8.84 -26.68 22.64
N LEU A 18 8.19 -25.66 22.07
CA LEU A 18 8.83 -24.68 21.19
C LEU A 18 9.89 -23.86 21.95
N LYS A 19 9.62 -23.45 23.19
CA LYS A 19 10.58 -22.68 24.00
C LYS A 19 11.85 -23.46 24.34
N ASN A 20 11.74 -24.77 24.56
CA ASN A 20 12.87 -25.63 24.92
C ASN A 20 13.61 -26.21 23.71
N PHE A 21 13.25 -25.80 22.49
CA PHE A 21 13.86 -26.35 21.27
C PHE A 21 15.26 -25.76 21.05
N PRO A 22 16.31 -26.60 20.88
CA PRO A 22 17.71 -26.15 20.94
C PRO A 22 18.17 -25.39 19.69
N GLN A 23 17.52 -25.59 18.54
CA GLN A 23 17.87 -24.92 17.28
C GLN A 23 16.88 -23.80 16.96
N GLU A 24 17.34 -22.56 16.99
CA GLU A 24 16.48 -21.38 16.81
C GLU A 24 15.85 -21.30 15.42
N SER A 25 16.59 -21.62 14.36
CA SER A 25 16.09 -21.57 12.98
C SER A 25 14.88 -22.51 12.77
N ILE A 26 15.03 -23.78 13.18
CA ILE A 26 13.97 -24.79 13.07
C ILE A 26 12.80 -24.47 14.00
N ARG A 27 13.09 -24.00 15.22
CA ARG A 27 12.07 -23.55 16.17
C ARG A 27 11.18 -22.48 15.56
N ASN A 28 11.78 -21.47 14.95
CA ASN A 28 11.05 -20.32 14.41
C ASN A 28 10.25 -20.71 13.15
N GLU A 29 10.78 -21.60 12.32
CA GLU A 29 10.04 -22.16 11.19
C GLU A 29 8.84 -23.00 11.65
N LEU A 30 9.05 -23.87 12.63
CA LEU A 30 7.98 -24.67 13.20
C LEU A 30 6.92 -23.79 13.86
N PHE A 31 7.35 -22.76 14.59
CA PHE A 31 6.46 -21.77 15.21
C PHE A 31 5.62 -21.04 14.17
N ALA A 32 6.23 -20.58 13.07
CA ALA A 32 5.53 -19.92 11.97
C ALA A 32 4.47 -20.84 11.33
N ARG A 33 4.81 -22.12 11.08
CA ARG A 33 3.88 -23.10 10.52
C ARG A 33 2.71 -23.38 11.45
N ILE A 34 2.97 -23.54 12.76
CA ILE A 34 1.90 -23.80 13.74
C ILE A 34 1.03 -22.54 13.91
N TYR A 35 1.62 -21.35 13.96
CA TYR A 35 0.90 -20.08 14.03
C TYR A 35 -0.12 -19.92 12.88
N LEU A 36 0.29 -20.26 11.65
CA LEU A 36 -0.58 -20.18 10.46
C LEU A 36 -1.71 -21.22 10.46
N GLN A 37 -1.58 -22.30 11.24
CA GLN A 37 -2.62 -23.32 11.40
C GLN A 37 -3.52 -23.07 12.62
N ILE A 38 -2.95 -22.55 13.70
CA ILE A 38 -3.59 -22.35 15.00
C ILE A 38 -3.21 -20.96 15.52
N PRO A 39 -4.00 -19.91 15.20
CA PRO A 39 -3.73 -18.55 15.65
C PRO A 39 -3.80 -18.39 17.17
N SER A 40 -4.40 -19.34 17.91
CA SER A 40 -4.46 -19.29 19.38
C SER A 40 -3.08 -19.16 20.03
N ILE A 41 -2.00 -19.48 19.31
CA ILE A 41 -0.63 -19.21 19.72
C ILE A 41 -0.27 -17.77 19.37
N ARG A 42 -0.10 -16.93 20.39
CA ARG A 42 0.32 -15.53 20.18
C ARG A 42 1.77 -15.48 19.74
N LEU A 43 2.05 -14.67 18.72
CA LEU A 43 3.41 -14.35 18.31
C LEU A 43 4.14 -13.60 19.43
N GLU A 44 5.39 -13.98 19.71
CA GLU A 44 6.26 -13.17 20.56
C GLU A 44 6.62 -11.86 19.81
N LEU A 45 6.59 -10.74 20.54
CA LEU A 45 6.66 -9.36 20.01
C LEU A 45 7.93 -9.00 19.22
N LYS A 46 8.93 -9.90 19.12
CA LYS A 46 10.20 -9.65 18.42
C LYS A 46 10.44 -10.72 17.35
N LEU A 47 9.73 -10.61 16.24
CA LEU A 47 10.01 -11.42 15.04
C LEU A 47 11.08 -10.72 14.21
N SER A 48 12.14 -11.45 13.87
CA SER A 48 13.10 -11.03 12.83
C SER A 48 12.39 -10.88 11.48
N ASP A 49 12.93 -10.02 10.62
CA ASP A 49 12.45 -9.80 9.25
C ASP A 49 12.35 -11.11 8.46
N ASP A 50 13.29 -12.03 8.65
CA ASP A 50 13.27 -13.34 8.01
C ASP A 50 12.07 -14.19 8.43
N HIS A 51 11.63 -14.09 9.68
CA HIS A 51 10.44 -14.78 10.17
C HIS A 51 9.17 -14.16 9.58
N VAL A 52 9.13 -12.84 9.45
CA VAL A 52 8.03 -12.16 8.75
C VAL A 52 7.98 -12.63 7.29
N ARG A 53 9.11 -12.68 6.57
CA ARG A 53 9.17 -13.22 5.19
C ARG A 53 8.63 -14.63 5.11
N MET A 54 9.04 -15.49 6.03
CA MET A 54 8.64 -16.89 6.07
C MET A 54 7.13 -17.01 6.30
N ILE A 55 6.60 -16.30 7.30
CA ILE A 55 5.16 -16.25 7.59
C ILE A 55 4.38 -15.71 6.40
N GLN A 56 4.91 -14.75 5.62
CA GLN A 56 4.27 -14.21 4.41
C GLN A 56 4.29 -15.18 3.20
N LYS A 57 5.21 -16.16 3.14
CA LYS A 57 5.31 -17.10 2.01
C LYS A 57 4.64 -18.45 2.23
N LEU A 58 4.51 -18.89 3.48
CA LEU A 58 3.94 -20.20 3.81
C LEU A 58 2.44 -20.26 3.48
N PRO A 59 1.92 -21.43 3.04
CA PRO A 59 0.48 -21.62 2.90
C PRO A 59 -0.18 -21.65 4.27
N SER A 60 -1.34 -21.01 4.39
CA SER A 60 -2.07 -20.90 5.64
C SER A 60 -3.55 -21.24 5.44
N PHE A 61 -4.08 -22.12 6.31
CA PHE A 61 -5.51 -22.38 6.34
C PHE A 61 -6.29 -21.12 6.73
N MET A 62 -5.69 -20.30 7.60
CA MET A 62 -6.29 -19.05 8.06
C MET A 62 -6.48 -18.04 6.94
N ASP A 63 -5.72 -18.14 5.84
CA ASP A 63 -5.89 -17.24 4.70
C ASP A 63 -7.30 -17.31 4.13
N LYS A 64 -7.89 -18.52 4.03
CA LYS A 64 -9.25 -18.69 3.52
C LYS A 64 -10.27 -18.02 4.44
N ILE A 65 -10.06 -18.09 5.75
CA ILE A 65 -10.95 -17.48 6.75
C ILE A 65 -10.81 -15.95 6.69
N THR A 66 -9.58 -15.43 6.70
CA THR A 66 -9.32 -13.99 6.66
C THR A 66 -9.75 -13.37 5.33
N HIS A 67 -9.53 -14.08 4.23
CA HIS A 67 -10.01 -13.70 2.89
C HIS A 67 -11.53 -13.58 2.90
N ASN A 68 -12.24 -14.62 3.32
CA ASN A 68 -13.69 -14.61 3.38
C ASN A 68 -14.21 -13.49 4.28
N LEU A 69 -13.57 -13.25 5.43
CA LEU A 69 -13.94 -12.19 6.34
C LEU A 69 -13.83 -10.80 5.70
N ILE A 70 -12.69 -10.52 5.06
CA ILE A 70 -12.44 -9.24 4.37
C ILE A 70 -13.42 -9.08 3.22
N THR A 71 -13.58 -10.10 2.37
CA THR A 71 -14.51 -10.09 1.26
C THR A 71 -15.95 -9.85 1.74
N SER A 72 -16.42 -10.58 2.76
CA SER A 72 -17.74 -10.37 3.36
C SER A 72 -17.93 -8.95 3.86
N PHE A 73 -16.93 -8.35 4.52
CA PHE A 73 -16.96 -6.95 4.94
C PHE A 73 -17.08 -5.97 3.75
N MET A 74 -16.39 -6.23 2.63
CA MET A 74 -16.45 -5.38 1.42
C MET A 74 -17.77 -5.47 0.64
N TYR A 75 -18.57 -6.52 0.87
CA TYR A 75 -19.85 -6.77 0.20
C TYR A 75 -21.07 -6.59 1.12
N VAL A 76 -20.91 -6.04 2.33
CA VAL A 76 -22.05 -5.66 3.16
C VAL A 76 -22.84 -4.56 2.45
N GLU A 77 -23.88 -4.95 1.70
CA GLU A 77 -24.83 -4.01 1.12
C GLU A 77 -25.58 -3.31 2.25
N THR A 78 -25.33 -2.01 2.38
CA THR A 78 -25.95 -1.14 3.39
C THR A 78 -27.34 -0.65 3.01
N ASN A 79 -28.06 -1.40 2.18
CA ASN A 79 -29.39 -1.03 1.69
C ASN A 79 -30.49 -1.68 2.54
N GLY A 80 -30.55 -1.28 3.82
CA GLY A 80 -31.61 -1.69 4.77
C GLY A 80 -31.34 -1.21 6.20
N PRO A 81 -32.30 -0.59 6.91
CA PRO A 81 -31.98 0.41 7.95
C PRO A 81 -31.44 -0.09 9.31
N SER A 82 -31.48 -1.39 9.63
CA SER A 82 -31.01 -1.85 10.96
C SER A 82 -30.10 -3.08 10.91
N VAL A 83 -30.47 -4.12 10.17
CA VAL A 83 -29.73 -5.39 10.10
C VAL A 83 -28.38 -5.21 9.39
N SER A 84 -28.33 -4.43 8.30
CA SER A 84 -27.09 -4.19 7.55
C SER A 84 -26.06 -3.37 8.34
N SER A 85 -26.52 -2.42 9.15
CA SER A 85 -25.66 -1.56 9.98
C SER A 85 -25.04 -2.33 11.14
N GLN A 86 -25.81 -3.20 11.80
CA GLN A 86 -25.27 -4.08 12.85
C GLN A 86 -24.26 -5.08 12.27
N GLN A 87 -24.57 -5.68 11.12
CA GLN A 87 -23.64 -6.57 10.42
C GLN A 87 -22.32 -5.87 10.08
N PHE A 88 -22.38 -4.65 9.53
CA PHE A 88 -21.19 -3.85 9.27
C PHE A 88 -20.32 -3.69 10.53
N LEU A 89 -20.92 -3.34 11.67
CA LEU A 89 -20.20 -3.21 12.94
C LEU A 89 -19.54 -4.54 13.34
N TYR A 90 -20.27 -5.65 13.34
CA TYR A 90 -19.74 -6.97 13.69
C TYR A 90 -18.56 -7.38 12.80
N TRP A 91 -18.67 -7.21 11.49
CA TRP A 91 -17.58 -7.50 10.57
C TRP A 91 -16.38 -6.58 10.81
N SER A 92 -16.64 -5.28 11.05
CA SER A 92 -15.59 -4.31 11.32
C SER A 92 -14.81 -4.61 12.61
N ASP A 93 -15.50 -5.11 13.64
CA ASP A 93 -14.90 -5.45 14.93
C ASP A 93 -14.16 -6.78 14.87
N ALA A 94 -14.69 -7.75 14.11
CA ALA A 94 -13.98 -8.99 13.82
C ALA A 94 -12.66 -8.72 13.09
N LEU A 95 -12.65 -7.83 12.09
CA LEU A 95 -11.44 -7.43 11.38
C LEU A 95 -10.45 -6.71 12.31
N LEU A 96 -10.93 -5.79 13.15
CA LEU A 96 -10.09 -5.10 14.12
C LEU A 96 -9.47 -6.07 15.14
N LYS A 97 -10.24 -7.06 15.59
CA LYS A 97 -9.75 -8.10 16.50
C LYS A 97 -8.65 -8.93 15.86
N ILE A 98 -8.83 -9.36 14.61
CA ILE A 98 -7.78 -10.09 13.89
C ILE A 98 -6.55 -9.21 13.66
N ALA A 99 -6.71 -7.95 13.27
CA ALA A 99 -5.59 -7.04 13.07
C ALA A 99 -4.79 -6.77 14.36
N SER A 100 -5.48 -6.68 15.51
CA SER A 100 -4.83 -6.45 16.82
C SER A 100 -4.16 -7.71 17.39
N GLU A 101 -4.83 -8.87 17.32
CA GLU A 101 -4.29 -10.12 17.88
C GLU A 101 -3.30 -10.81 16.93
N HIS A 102 -3.53 -10.70 15.62
CA HIS A 102 -2.83 -11.43 14.56
C HIS A 102 -2.46 -10.55 13.36
N PRO A 103 -1.62 -9.51 13.55
CA PRO A 103 -1.32 -8.51 12.53
C PRO A 103 -0.76 -9.11 11.23
N LEU A 104 0.09 -10.14 11.34
CA LEU A 104 0.69 -10.78 10.17
C LEU A 104 -0.34 -11.54 9.30
N LEU A 105 -1.43 -12.05 9.89
CA LEU A 105 -2.49 -12.71 9.11
C LEU A 105 -3.28 -11.69 8.29
N PHE A 106 -3.55 -10.50 8.84
CA PHE A 106 -4.19 -9.42 8.10
C PHE A 106 -3.29 -8.90 6.97
N ILE A 107 -2.00 -8.72 7.25
CA ILE A 107 -1.01 -8.22 6.28
C ILE A 107 -0.93 -9.12 5.03
N ARG A 108 -1.02 -10.43 5.20
CA ARG A 108 -1.06 -11.39 4.08
C ARG A 108 -2.20 -11.13 3.09
N GLN A 109 -3.29 -10.52 3.55
CA GLN A 109 -4.48 -10.25 2.74
C GLN A 109 -4.48 -8.86 2.11
N LEU A 110 -3.53 -7.98 2.46
CA LEU A 110 -3.44 -6.63 1.89
C LEU A 110 -3.39 -6.60 0.35
N PRO A 111 -2.67 -7.51 -0.36
CA PRO A 111 -2.61 -7.45 -1.82
C PRO A 111 -3.97 -7.65 -2.50
N MET A 112 -4.89 -8.35 -1.84
CA MET A 112 -6.23 -8.59 -2.35
C MET A 112 -7.13 -7.36 -2.25
N ILE A 113 -6.96 -6.52 -1.22
CA ILE A 113 -7.87 -5.41 -0.94
C ILE A 113 -7.93 -4.42 -2.12
N PRO A 114 -6.80 -3.97 -2.71
CA PRO A 114 -6.82 -3.14 -3.91
C PRO A 114 -7.54 -3.80 -5.07
N ALA A 115 -7.35 -5.10 -5.30
CA ALA A 115 -8.00 -5.81 -6.40
C ALA A 115 -9.54 -5.79 -6.27
N ILE A 116 -10.08 -5.90 -5.06
CA ILE A 116 -11.53 -5.86 -4.82
C ILE A 116 -12.07 -4.44 -4.96
N LEU A 117 -11.37 -3.45 -4.41
CA LEU A 117 -11.87 -2.08 -4.28
C LEU A 117 -11.60 -1.19 -5.49
N ARG A 118 -10.56 -1.47 -6.28
CA ARG A 118 -10.19 -0.63 -7.44
C ARG A 118 -11.32 -0.47 -8.44
N SER A 119 -12.11 -1.52 -8.66
CA SER A 119 -13.30 -1.47 -9.52
C SER A 119 -14.41 -0.54 -8.99
N LYS A 120 -14.40 -0.22 -7.69
CA LYS A 120 -15.43 0.58 -7.02
C LYS A 120 -15.03 2.04 -6.80
N VAL A 121 -13.80 2.44 -7.12
CA VAL A 121 -13.32 3.83 -6.92
C VAL A 121 -13.74 4.77 -8.05
N ASN A 122 -13.90 4.27 -9.27
CA ASN A 122 -14.24 5.10 -10.43
C ASN A 122 -15.76 5.28 -10.64
N ILE A 123 -16.57 5.01 -9.63
CA ILE A 123 -18.03 5.18 -9.72
C ILE A 123 -18.43 6.59 -9.28
N HIS A 124 -19.59 7.06 -9.78
CA HIS A 124 -20.15 8.34 -9.35
C HIS A 124 -20.28 8.42 -7.82
N TYR A 125 -19.97 9.58 -7.25
CA TYR A 125 -19.90 9.76 -5.81
C TYR A 125 -21.21 9.43 -5.07
N ASP A 126 -22.36 9.68 -5.70
CA ASP A 126 -23.66 9.33 -5.11
C ASP A 126 -23.82 7.82 -4.92
N ILE A 127 -23.28 7.03 -5.86
CA ILE A 127 -23.23 5.57 -5.77
C ILE A 127 -22.17 5.16 -4.74
N PHE A 128 -21.03 5.85 -4.69
CA PHE A 128 -19.99 5.59 -3.70
C PHE A 128 -20.49 5.77 -2.26
N LYS A 129 -21.28 6.84 -2.03
CA LYS A 129 -21.92 7.14 -0.75
C LYS A 129 -23.04 6.16 -0.41
N SER A 130 -23.90 5.80 -1.37
CA SER A 130 -24.99 4.85 -1.14
C SER A 130 -24.48 3.45 -0.80
N LEU A 131 -23.35 3.05 -1.38
CA LEU A 131 -22.65 1.79 -1.07
C LEU A 131 -21.84 1.84 0.24
N ASN A 132 -21.86 2.96 0.97
CA ASN A 132 -21.07 3.18 2.20
C ASN A 132 -19.57 2.86 2.03
N LEU A 133 -19.03 3.01 0.81
CA LEU A 133 -17.62 2.74 0.54
C LEU A 133 -16.73 3.67 1.36
N LEU A 134 -17.14 4.92 1.58
CA LEU A 134 -16.42 5.84 2.45
C LEU A 134 -16.18 5.26 3.85
N LYS A 135 -17.20 4.63 4.47
CA LYS A 135 -17.05 4.00 5.79
C LYS A 135 -16.13 2.78 5.76
N ILE A 136 -16.20 2.00 4.68
CA ILE A 136 -15.29 0.86 4.44
C ILE A 136 -13.85 1.34 4.38
N PHE A 137 -13.57 2.37 3.56
CA PHE A 137 -12.25 2.99 3.44
C PHE A 137 -11.78 3.59 4.78
N THR A 138 -12.64 4.30 5.53
CA THR A 138 -12.28 4.83 6.85
C THR A 138 -11.90 3.71 7.81
N LYS A 139 -12.67 2.62 7.89
CA LYS A 139 -12.35 1.51 8.79
C LYS A 139 -11.07 0.78 8.37
N LEU A 140 -10.86 0.58 7.07
CA LEU A 140 -9.63 0.01 6.55
C LEU A 140 -8.42 0.87 6.91
N LEU A 141 -8.50 2.19 6.74
CA LEU A 141 -7.42 3.10 7.09
C LEU A 141 -7.11 3.08 8.59
N ASN A 142 -8.15 2.98 9.44
CA ASN A 142 -7.97 2.78 10.88
C ASN A 142 -7.24 1.47 11.21
N ILE A 143 -7.56 0.38 10.50
CA ILE A 143 -6.85 -0.89 10.66
C ILE A 143 -5.40 -0.77 10.19
N LEU A 144 -5.12 -0.09 9.09
CA LEU A 144 -3.75 0.17 8.64
C LEU A 144 -2.97 1.00 9.67
N ASN A 145 -3.60 2.00 10.26
CA ASN A 145 -3.01 2.81 11.32
C ASN A 145 -2.65 1.99 12.56
N LEU A 146 -3.45 0.96 12.90
CA LEU A 146 -3.12 0.00 13.95
C LEU A 146 -1.92 -0.89 13.57
N LEU A 147 -1.80 -1.23 12.29
CA LEU A 147 -0.77 -2.13 11.76
C LEU A 147 0.57 -1.46 11.42
N ARG A 148 0.70 -0.14 11.59
CA ARG A 148 1.93 0.65 11.35
C ARG A 148 3.25 -0.06 11.65
N PRO A 149 3.49 -0.63 12.86
CA PRO A 149 4.78 -1.27 13.17
C PRO A 149 5.13 -2.47 12.28
N TRP A 150 4.14 -3.06 11.62
CA TRP A 150 4.30 -4.25 10.77
C TRP A 150 4.26 -3.93 9.27
N LEU A 151 3.63 -2.80 8.88
CA LEU A 151 3.42 -2.43 7.46
C LEU A 151 4.71 -2.06 6.75
N TRP A 152 5.63 -1.37 7.43
CA TRP A 152 6.86 -0.84 6.81
C TRP A 152 8.01 -1.83 6.79
N ASN A 153 7.75 -3.09 7.17
CA ASN A 153 8.73 -4.13 6.98
C ASN A 153 8.99 -4.29 5.47
N ARG A 154 10.26 -4.28 5.04
CA ARG A 154 10.73 -4.36 3.63
C ARG A 154 10.17 -5.55 2.84
N ASN A 155 9.54 -6.48 3.54
CA ASN A 155 9.03 -7.75 3.06
C ASN A 155 7.55 -7.66 2.67
N VAL A 156 6.86 -6.60 3.09
CA VAL A 156 5.47 -6.31 2.76
C VAL A 156 5.46 -5.34 1.59
N LYS A 157 5.63 -5.86 0.37
CA LYS A 157 5.76 -5.02 -0.85
C LYS A 157 4.43 -4.49 -1.38
N ASP A 158 3.33 -5.08 -0.96
CA ASP A 158 2.01 -4.85 -1.58
C ASP A 158 1.20 -3.73 -0.93
N VAL A 159 1.74 -3.08 0.12
CA VAL A 159 1.09 -1.90 0.73
C VAL A 159 0.98 -0.76 -0.27
N LYS A 160 1.94 -0.64 -1.21
CA LYS A 160 1.96 0.42 -2.24
C LYS A 160 0.67 0.45 -3.06
N HIS A 161 0.21 -0.71 -3.54
CA HIS A 161 -1.03 -0.81 -4.32
C HIS A 161 -2.26 -0.36 -3.54
N LEU A 162 -2.23 -0.49 -2.21
CA LEU A 162 -3.29 0.02 -1.35
C LEU A 162 -3.19 1.53 -1.18
N LEU A 163 -1.98 2.08 -1.04
CA LEU A 163 -1.78 3.54 -1.02
C LEU A 163 -2.18 4.18 -2.35
N ASP A 164 -1.83 3.56 -3.48
CA ASP A 164 -2.25 3.98 -4.82
C ASP A 164 -3.78 4.04 -4.93
N LEU A 165 -4.49 3.03 -4.41
CA LEU A 165 -5.95 3.02 -4.36
C LEU A 165 -6.52 4.20 -3.56
N TYR A 166 -5.91 4.55 -2.41
CA TYR A 166 -6.35 5.72 -1.64
C TYR A 166 -6.10 7.01 -2.42
N MET A 167 -4.97 7.15 -3.11
CA MET A 167 -4.69 8.30 -3.96
C MET A 167 -5.70 8.42 -5.11
N ASP A 168 -5.95 7.32 -5.84
CA ASP A 168 -6.96 7.25 -6.91
C ASP A 168 -8.34 7.72 -6.39
N MET A 169 -8.70 7.30 -5.17
CA MET A 169 -9.96 7.67 -4.52
C MET A 169 -10.01 9.15 -4.14
N PHE A 170 -8.95 9.68 -3.53
CA PHE A 170 -8.91 11.10 -3.15
C PHE A 170 -8.97 12.00 -4.40
N ILE A 171 -8.26 11.63 -5.47
CA ILE A 171 -8.27 12.38 -6.74
C ILE A 171 -9.61 12.24 -7.48
N SER A 172 -10.31 11.11 -7.35
CA SER A 172 -11.64 10.98 -7.94
C SER A 172 -12.69 11.88 -7.26
N TYR A 173 -12.47 12.24 -5.99
CA TYR A 173 -13.49 12.86 -5.14
C TYR A 173 -13.10 14.21 -4.51
N TYR A 174 -11.92 14.78 -4.80
CA TYR A 174 -11.49 16.06 -4.20
C TYR A 174 -12.33 17.27 -4.62
N GLN A 175 -12.97 17.22 -5.79
CA GLN A 175 -13.79 18.32 -6.33
C GLN A 175 -15.24 18.32 -5.85
N LEU A 176 -15.59 17.47 -4.89
CA LEU A 176 -16.95 17.40 -4.39
C LEU A 176 -17.46 18.76 -3.89
N PRO A 177 -18.74 19.11 -4.14
CA PRO A 177 -19.30 20.36 -3.68
C PRO A 177 -19.09 20.52 -2.17
N ARG A 178 -18.41 21.60 -1.77
CA ARG A 178 -17.95 21.91 -0.39
C ARG A 178 -19.09 22.13 0.64
N GLN A 179 -20.31 21.67 0.36
CA GLN A 179 -21.53 21.99 1.13
C GLN A 179 -22.14 20.79 1.89
N GLN A 180 -21.39 19.70 2.16
CA GLN A 180 -21.92 18.57 2.93
C GLN A 180 -20.95 18.07 4.01
N ASP A 181 -21.51 17.54 5.10
CA ASP A 181 -20.81 16.82 6.19
C ASP A 181 -19.82 15.75 5.67
N SER A 182 -20.10 15.20 4.48
CA SER A 182 -19.24 14.20 3.85
C SER A 182 -17.88 14.74 3.38
N ASN A 183 -17.73 16.06 3.24
CA ASN A 183 -16.42 16.70 3.00
C ASN A 183 -15.55 16.65 4.27
N HIS A 184 -16.15 16.74 5.46
CA HIS A 184 -15.41 16.61 6.72
C HIS A 184 -14.91 15.18 6.96
N GLU A 185 -15.71 14.16 6.61
CA GLU A 185 -15.28 12.76 6.68
C GLU A 185 -14.10 12.47 5.75
N LEU A 186 -14.16 12.97 4.51
CA LEU A 186 -13.08 12.82 3.53
C LEU A 186 -11.82 13.58 3.98
N GLN A 187 -11.96 14.81 4.48
CA GLN A 187 -10.86 15.59 5.04
C GLN A 187 -10.20 14.84 6.22
N SER A 188 -10.98 14.32 7.17
CA SER A 188 -10.44 13.54 8.28
C SER A 188 -9.70 12.29 7.80
N MET A 189 -10.18 11.64 6.74
CA MET A 189 -9.51 10.48 6.14
C MET A 189 -8.18 10.89 5.50
N ILE A 190 -8.14 12.01 4.78
CA ILE A 190 -6.91 12.54 4.18
C ILE A 190 -5.87 12.80 5.27
N VAL A 191 -6.24 13.47 6.37
CA VAL A 191 -5.29 13.74 7.47
C VAL A 191 -4.73 12.44 8.06
N GLN A 192 -5.59 11.45 8.32
CA GLN A 192 -5.14 10.13 8.81
C GLN A 192 -4.21 9.42 7.82
N PHE A 193 -4.48 9.56 6.52
CA PHE A 193 -3.64 9.01 5.46
C PHE A 193 -2.28 9.71 5.41
N LEU A 194 -2.24 11.04 5.50
CA LEU A 194 -0.98 11.80 5.56
C LEU A 194 -0.14 11.38 6.77
N HIS A 195 -0.77 11.16 7.94
CA HIS A 195 -0.06 10.61 9.10
C HIS A 195 0.51 9.21 8.87
N LEU A 196 -0.15 8.37 8.07
CA LEU A 196 0.36 7.05 7.70
C LEU A 196 1.59 7.19 6.78
N ILE A 197 1.55 8.11 5.81
CA ILE A 197 2.69 8.38 4.92
C ILE A 197 3.89 8.99 5.67
N ASP A 198 3.65 9.93 6.59
CA ASP A 198 4.70 10.49 7.44
C ASP A 198 5.38 9.41 8.31
N ASP A 199 4.59 8.46 8.82
CA ASP A 199 5.11 7.29 9.54
C ASP A 199 5.95 6.39 8.61
N TRP A 200 5.52 6.16 7.37
CA TRP A 200 6.31 5.42 6.39
C TRP A 200 7.65 6.09 6.10
N ASN A 201 7.65 7.41 5.90
CA ASN A 201 8.87 8.17 5.60
C ASN A 201 9.91 8.07 6.74
N LYS A 202 9.46 7.97 8.00
CA LYS A 202 10.35 7.76 9.16
C LYS A 202 11.00 6.38 9.19
N HIS A 203 10.32 5.35 8.65
CA HIS A 203 10.83 3.97 8.65
C HIS A 203 11.66 3.65 7.40
N ASP A 204 11.22 4.08 6.22
CA ASP A 204 11.90 3.83 4.94
C ASP A 204 11.79 5.06 4.02
N SER A 205 12.71 6.01 4.22
CA SER A 205 12.69 7.29 3.51
C SER A 205 12.95 7.14 1.99
N GLU A 206 13.70 6.13 1.55
CA GLU A 206 14.03 5.96 0.13
C GLU A 206 12.80 5.49 -0.67
N LEU A 207 12.15 4.42 -0.21
CA LEU A 207 10.96 3.90 -0.89
C LEU A 207 9.77 4.85 -0.76
N SER A 208 9.62 5.51 0.39
CA SER A 208 8.57 6.50 0.61
C SER A 208 8.77 7.72 -0.27
N SER A 209 9.98 8.29 -0.31
CA SER A 209 10.28 9.45 -1.16
C SER A 209 10.02 9.16 -2.63
N HIS A 210 10.42 7.98 -3.13
CA HIS A 210 10.14 7.59 -4.51
C HIS A 210 8.63 7.51 -4.81
N TRP A 211 7.85 6.92 -3.90
CA TRP A 211 6.39 6.84 -4.05
C TRP A 211 5.73 8.22 -3.99
N ILE A 212 6.14 9.09 -3.07
CA ILE A 212 5.59 10.45 -2.98
C ILE A 212 5.96 11.28 -4.23
N GLN A 213 7.17 11.08 -4.79
CA GLN A 213 7.56 11.72 -6.05
C GLN A 213 6.67 11.29 -7.22
N MET A 214 6.30 10.00 -7.30
CA MET A 214 5.37 9.48 -8.31
C MET A 214 4.01 10.18 -8.25
N HIS A 215 3.49 10.43 -7.03
CA HIS A 215 2.19 11.07 -6.79
C HIS A 215 2.27 12.59 -6.53
N ARG A 216 3.38 13.26 -6.90
CA ARG A 216 3.59 14.67 -6.57
C ARG A 216 2.48 15.59 -7.09
N ASN A 217 2.00 15.34 -8.32
CA ASN A 217 0.94 16.15 -8.92
C ASN A 217 -0.39 15.97 -8.16
N ASP A 218 -0.72 14.74 -7.79
CA ASP A 218 -1.89 14.41 -6.98
C ASP A 218 -1.86 15.14 -5.63
N PHE A 219 -0.70 15.15 -4.97
CA PHE A 219 -0.51 15.90 -3.73
C PHE A 219 -0.70 17.41 -3.90
N ILE A 220 -0.24 17.98 -5.02
CA ILE A 220 -0.45 19.41 -5.33
C ILE A 220 -1.95 19.70 -5.52
N GLU A 221 -2.66 18.88 -6.29
CA GLU A 221 -4.10 19.04 -6.51
C GLU A 221 -4.89 18.93 -5.19
N LEU A 222 -4.58 17.94 -4.36
CA LEU A 222 -5.20 17.79 -3.03
C LEU A 222 -4.87 18.95 -2.10
N SER A 223 -3.64 19.46 -2.13
CA SER A 223 -3.23 20.62 -1.33
C SER A 223 -4.03 21.88 -1.70
N ALA A 224 -4.30 22.09 -2.99
CA ALA A 224 -5.12 23.20 -3.47
C ALA A 224 -6.60 23.04 -3.09
N ALA A 225 -7.10 21.80 -3.05
CA ALA A 225 -8.46 21.49 -2.66
C ALA A 225 -8.72 21.68 -1.16
N TYR A 226 -7.74 21.33 -0.31
CA TYR A 226 -7.82 21.33 1.16
C TYR A 226 -6.78 22.27 1.81
N PRO A 227 -6.96 23.60 1.73
CA PRO A 227 -5.97 24.58 2.19
C PRO A 227 -5.69 24.51 3.71
N ASN A 228 -6.60 23.99 4.52
CA ASN A 228 -6.41 23.90 5.98
C ASN A 228 -5.37 22.86 6.38
N GLU A 229 -5.18 21.82 5.57
CA GLU A 229 -4.26 20.71 5.83
C GLU A 229 -2.90 20.88 5.11
N LEU A 230 -2.67 22.04 4.51
CA LEU A 230 -1.46 22.37 3.75
C LEU A 230 -0.17 22.08 4.52
N ASN A 231 -0.17 22.30 5.83
CA ASN A 231 1.01 22.06 6.66
C ASN A 231 1.43 20.58 6.65
N TYR A 232 0.49 19.64 6.62
CA TYR A 232 0.79 18.21 6.54
C TYR A 232 1.33 17.82 5.17
N PHE A 233 0.72 18.33 4.10
CA PHE A 233 1.22 18.15 2.74
C PHE A 233 2.64 18.70 2.58
N HIS A 234 2.88 19.93 3.03
CA HIS A 234 4.20 20.54 2.99
C HIS A 234 5.22 19.78 3.84
N SER A 235 4.85 19.31 5.04
CA SER A 235 5.75 18.51 5.89
C SER A 235 6.23 17.26 5.16
N ILE A 236 5.30 16.50 4.56
CA ILE A 236 5.62 15.26 3.83
C ILE A 236 6.45 15.56 2.57
N MET A 237 6.09 16.61 1.84
CA MET A 237 6.80 17.00 0.61
C MET A 237 8.18 17.62 0.87
N SER A 238 8.39 18.26 2.02
CA SER A 238 9.67 18.91 2.38
C SER A 238 10.79 17.94 2.75
N GLY A 239 10.44 16.71 3.16
CA GLY A 239 11.40 15.64 3.45
C GLY A 239 11.91 14.90 2.22
N ILE A 240 11.38 15.21 1.04
CA ILE A 240 11.78 14.59 -0.22
C ILE A 240 12.89 15.45 -0.80
N PRO A 241 14.08 14.89 -1.08
CA PRO A 241 15.06 15.62 -1.86
C PRO A 241 14.39 15.97 -3.20
N LEU A 242 14.22 17.27 -3.44
CA LEU A 242 13.87 17.78 -4.76
C LEU A 242 14.81 17.09 -5.74
N PRO A 243 14.30 16.45 -6.81
CA PRO A 243 15.19 15.91 -7.83
C PRO A 243 16.07 17.08 -8.26
N ASP A 244 17.35 16.97 -7.95
CA ASP A 244 18.36 18.02 -8.06
C ASP A 244 18.13 18.72 -9.40
N GLU A 245 17.59 19.95 -9.38
CA GLU A 245 17.16 20.64 -10.62
C GLU A 245 18.32 20.70 -11.61
N THR A 246 19.54 20.77 -11.08
CA THR A 246 20.80 20.63 -11.81
C THR A 246 20.94 19.30 -12.56
N GLN A 247 20.55 18.18 -11.96
CA GLN A 247 20.57 16.85 -12.56
C GLN A 247 19.41 16.62 -13.54
N MET A 248 18.22 17.16 -13.27
CA MET A 248 17.10 17.11 -14.22
C MET A 248 17.34 18.00 -15.44
N VAL A 249 17.95 19.19 -15.27
CA VAL A 249 18.37 20.06 -16.37
C VAL A 249 19.48 19.40 -17.18
N LYS A 250 20.48 18.77 -16.52
CA LYS A 250 21.51 17.98 -17.20
C LYS A 250 20.92 16.78 -17.95
N ALA A 251 20.05 16.00 -17.32
CA ALA A 251 19.38 14.88 -17.97
C ALA A 251 18.52 15.35 -19.15
N SER A 252 17.79 16.46 -19.00
CA SER A 252 17.03 17.05 -20.11
C SER A 252 17.92 17.56 -21.25
N GLN A 253 19.09 18.12 -20.94
CA GLN A 253 20.11 18.50 -21.94
C GLN A 253 20.71 17.26 -22.62
N ASP A 254 20.98 16.19 -21.87
CA ASP A 254 21.49 14.92 -22.38
C ASP A 254 20.47 14.26 -23.32
N TYR A 255 19.18 14.19 -22.93
CA TYR A 255 18.10 13.72 -23.80
C TYR A 255 17.92 14.59 -25.05
N ARG A 256 18.02 15.92 -24.95
CA ARG A 256 17.99 16.81 -26.14
C ARG A 256 19.19 16.61 -27.06
N SER A 257 20.37 16.31 -26.51
CA SER A 257 21.57 16.01 -27.30
C SER A 257 21.43 14.70 -28.07
N LEU A 258 20.81 13.69 -27.46
CA LEU A 258 20.48 12.41 -28.09
C LEU A 258 19.40 12.58 -29.17
N GLU A 259 18.37 13.41 -28.91
CA GLU A 259 17.34 13.76 -29.89
C GLU A 259 17.94 14.45 -31.12
N MET A 260 18.91 15.35 -30.94
CA MET A 260 19.63 16.01 -32.04
C MET A 260 20.50 15.04 -32.84
N LYS A 261 21.17 14.09 -32.17
CA LYS A 261 21.94 13.03 -32.85
C LYS A 261 21.04 12.13 -33.70
N LEU A 262 19.87 11.75 -33.18
CA LEU A 262 18.86 10.96 -33.88
C LEU A 262 18.21 11.71 -35.05
N LYS A 263 18.05 13.05 -34.95
CA LYS A 263 17.48 13.91 -36.00
C LYS A 263 18.46 14.30 -37.10
N SER A 264 19.76 14.06 -36.93
CA SER A 264 20.76 14.52 -37.91
C SER A 264 20.73 13.64 -39.18
N PRO A 265 20.48 14.21 -40.38
CA PRO A 265 20.30 13.43 -41.62
C PRO A 265 21.61 12.95 -42.27
N ALA A 266 22.76 13.15 -41.61
CA ALA A 266 24.07 12.79 -42.15
C ALA A 266 24.69 11.64 -41.34
N ARG A 267 24.54 10.42 -41.87
CA ARG A 267 25.18 9.15 -41.44
C ARG A 267 24.68 8.56 -40.12
N LEU A 268 23.46 8.02 -40.14
CA LEU A 268 23.07 6.92 -39.23
C LEU A 268 23.79 5.63 -39.66
N SER A 269 25.01 5.41 -39.17
CA SER A 269 25.59 4.06 -39.20
C SER A 269 24.94 3.21 -38.10
N ASN A 270 24.78 1.91 -38.34
CA ASN A 270 24.17 0.97 -37.38
C ASN A 270 24.88 0.98 -36.01
N GLU A 271 26.17 1.32 -35.98
CA GLU A 271 26.96 1.49 -34.75
C GLU A 271 26.54 2.72 -33.93
N ILE A 272 26.19 3.83 -34.59
CA ILE A 272 25.72 5.05 -33.91
C ILE A 272 24.34 4.82 -33.31
N ILE A 273 23.48 4.04 -33.97
CA ILE A 273 22.17 3.65 -33.45
C ILE A 273 22.33 2.73 -32.23
N ALA A 274 23.19 1.72 -32.30
CA ALA A 274 23.41 0.80 -31.19
C ALA A 274 24.00 1.51 -29.96
N THR A 275 24.94 2.44 -30.16
CA THR A 275 25.53 3.22 -29.07
C THR A 275 24.53 4.20 -28.46
N THR A 276 23.74 4.90 -29.28
CA THR A 276 22.68 5.80 -28.77
C THR A 276 21.57 5.05 -28.04
N LEU A 277 21.16 3.86 -28.50
CA LEU A 277 20.19 3.02 -27.77
C LEU A 277 20.73 2.52 -26.43
N SER A 278 22.03 2.17 -26.36
CA SER A 278 22.69 1.81 -25.10
C SER A 278 22.73 2.98 -24.12
N ASP A 279 23.05 4.19 -24.61
CA ASP A 279 23.05 5.41 -23.80
C ASP A 279 21.63 5.78 -23.32
N ILE A 280 20.61 5.57 -24.15
CA ILE A 280 19.20 5.75 -23.79
C ILE A 280 18.80 4.78 -22.68
N ASN A 281 19.10 3.48 -22.82
CA ASN A 281 18.81 2.50 -21.76
C ASN A 281 19.48 2.87 -20.44
N ARG A 282 20.75 3.29 -20.47
CA ARG A 282 21.48 3.72 -19.27
C ARG A 282 20.86 4.96 -18.61
N LEU A 283 20.30 5.88 -19.40
CA LEU A 283 19.63 7.08 -18.88
C LEU A 283 18.21 6.78 -18.39
N VAL A 284 17.47 5.89 -19.04
CA VAL A 284 16.16 5.42 -18.60
C VAL A 284 16.27 4.69 -17.26
N ASP A 285 17.29 3.84 -17.09
CA ASP A 285 17.58 3.16 -15.82
C ASP A 285 17.89 4.16 -14.68
N LYS A 286 18.45 5.33 -15.02
CA LYS A 286 18.82 6.36 -14.06
C LYS A 286 17.69 7.37 -13.78
N TYR A 287 16.82 7.65 -14.76
CA TYR A 287 15.73 8.62 -14.67
C TYR A 287 14.48 8.11 -15.41
N PRO A 288 13.69 7.21 -14.78
CA PRO A 288 12.59 6.52 -15.45
C PRO A 288 11.49 7.48 -15.96
N LEU A 289 11.17 8.55 -15.20
CA LEU A 289 10.13 9.53 -15.53
C LEU A 289 10.44 10.38 -16.78
N LEU A 290 11.71 10.71 -17.01
CA LEU A 290 12.15 11.41 -18.23
C LEU A 290 12.27 10.44 -19.42
N GLY A 291 12.66 9.20 -19.13
CA GLY A 291 12.75 8.11 -20.09
C GLY A 291 11.43 7.82 -20.79
N GLU A 292 10.33 7.69 -20.06
CA GLU A 292 9.01 7.42 -20.65
C GLU A 292 8.56 8.53 -21.61
N ASN A 293 8.72 9.80 -21.22
CA ASN A 293 8.41 10.95 -22.09
C ASN A 293 9.28 11.00 -23.36
N PHE A 294 10.55 10.61 -23.23
CA PHE A 294 11.48 10.57 -24.35
C PHE A 294 11.17 9.41 -25.31
N LEU A 295 10.83 8.23 -24.79
CA LEU A 295 10.42 7.07 -25.59
C LEU A 295 9.12 7.35 -26.36
N VAL A 296 8.14 8.04 -25.76
CA VAL A 296 6.93 8.49 -26.47
C VAL A 296 7.31 9.43 -27.63
N ARG A 297 8.24 10.37 -27.43
CA ARG A 297 8.69 11.27 -28.49
C ARG A 297 9.45 10.56 -29.61
N ILE A 298 10.28 9.56 -29.29
CA ILE A 298 11.00 8.74 -30.29
C ILE A 298 10.05 7.81 -31.04
N SER A 299 9.00 7.30 -30.40
CA SER A 299 8.03 6.43 -31.06
C SER A 299 7.37 7.11 -32.27
N CYS A 300 7.24 8.44 -32.25
CA CYS A 300 6.79 9.25 -33.37
C CYS A 300 7.81 9.39 -34.52
N PHE A 301 9.07 8.99 -34.33
CA PHE A 301 10.15 9.07 -35.34
C PHE A 301 10.49 7.71 -35.96
N ILE A 302 10.05 6.60 -35.37
CA ILE A 302 10.37 5.23 -35.83
C ILE A 302 9.31 4.69 -36.83
N PHE A 303 8.22 5.43 -37.06
CA PHE A 303 7.27 5.23 -38.16
C PHE A 303 7.41 6.35 -39.20
#